data_AF-A0A0C9WA68-F1
#
_entry.id   AF-A0A0C9WA68-F1
#
_cell.length_a   1.000
_cell.length_b   1.000
_cell.length_c   1.000
_cell.angle_alpha   90.00
_cell.angle_beta   90.00
_cell.angle_gamma   90.00
#
_symmetry.space_group_name_H-M   'P 1'
#
loop_
_entity.id
_entity.type
_entity.pdbx_description
1 polymer ?
#
loop_
_entity_poly.entity_id
_entity_poly.type
_entity_poly.pdbx_seq_one_letter_code
_entity_poly.pdbx_strand_id
1 'polypeptide(L)'
;MPGKQVRFNDDNIFYSPTSTPSPSFSESSLPSSSGPRTPPQNYIPLALPTGPVAIHPLLGFHPKVAPIIYDVSYPPNTLAPNIHASPVSFPARVLDEPATQPPLHTLTLFMTALPTQDAKDEVTLAFHTRCRRIPSQYEEQKSKGVKRVDFLRNHTTFMGLSSTKRGPDVWAVNLA
;
A
#
# COMPACT_ATOMS: atom_id res chain seq x y z
N MET A 1 3.63 -40.97 -2.24
CA MET A 1 4.49 -39.78 -2.41
C MET A 1 5.19 -39.50 -1.09
N PRO A 2 6.52 -39.35 -1.05
CA PRO A 2 7.24 -39.14 0.20
C PRO A 2 6.96 -37.73 0.75
N GLY A 3 6.51 -37.65 2.00
CA GLY A 3 6.13 -36.40 2.66
C GLY A 3 7.35 -35.54 2.94
N LYS A 4 7.28 -34.25 2.58
CA LYS A 4 8.28 -33.26 2.97
C LYS A 4 8.13 -32.99 4.46
N GLN A 5 9.10 -33.39 5.27
CA GLN A 5 9.21 -33.00 6.66
C GLN A 5 10.16 -31.80 6.78
N VAL A 6 9.77 -30.80 7.56
CA VAL A 6 10.64 -29.68 7.93
C VAL A 6 11.52 -30.14 9.09
N ARG A 7 12.83 -30.25 8.85
CA ARG A 7 13.83 -30.43 9.91
C ARG A 7 14.35 -29.05 10.30
N PHE A 8 14.28 -28.74 11.59
CA PHE A 8 14.94 -27.56 12.15
C PHE A 8 16.40 -27.89 12.45
N ASN A 9 17.27 -26.91 12.29
CA ASN A 9 18.71 -27.07 12.50
C ASN A 9 19.02 -27.15 14.01
N ASP A 10 19.76 -28.17 14.43
CA ASP A 10 20.05 -28.44 15.85
C ASP A 10 20.96 -27.39 16.48
N ASP A 11 21.62 -26.55 15.67
CA ASP A 11 22.56 -25.50 16.11
C ASP A 11 21.88 -24.18 16.51
N ASN A 12 20.55 -24.09 16.50
CA ASN A 12 19.85 -22.85 16.85
C ASN A 12 19.72 -22.67 18.37
N ILE A 13 20.80 -22.21 19.00
CA ILE A 13 20.91 -21.88 20.43
C ILE A 13 20.05 -20.69 20.89
N PHE A 14 19.43 -19.92 19.99
CA PHE A 14 18.60 -18.77 20.36
C PHE A 14 17.13 -19.13 20.62
N TYR A 15 16.67 -20.27 20.11
CA TYR A 15 15.29 -20.74 20.26
C TYR A 15 15.26 -22.25 20.50
N SER A 16 15.82 -22.70 21.62
CA SER A 16 15.53 -24.04 22.14
C SER A 16 14.23 -23.95 22.95
N PRO A 17 13.09 -24.50 22.50
CA PRO A 17 11.92 -24.61 23.37
C PRO A 17 12.26 -25.58 24.51
N THR A 18 12.10 -25.11 25.75
CA THR A 18 12.23 -25.93 26.96
C THR A 18 11.24 -27.08 26.87
N SER A 19 11.70 -28.32 27.15
CA SER A 19 10.95 -29.57 27.04
C SER A 19 9.51 -29.44 27.56
N THR A 20 8.57 -29.30 26.63
CA THR A 20 7.13 -29.31 26.94
C THR A 20 6.68 -30.76 27.10
N PRO A 21 6.02 -31.11 28.22
CA PRO A 21 5.50 -32.46 28.40
C PRO A 21 4.43 -32.74 27.34
N SER A 22 4.55 -33.88 26.65
CA SER A 22 3.62 -34.30 25.61
C SER A 22 2.20 -34.46 26.18
N PRO A 23 1.14 -33.92 25.54
CA PRO A 23 -0.22 -34.20 25.96
C PRO A 23 -0.56 -35.67 25.65
N SER A 24 -1.17 -36.30 26.65
CA SER A 24 -1.65 -37.68 26.65
C SER A 24 -2.55 -37.98 25.43
N PHE A 25 -2.35 -39.15 24.82
CA PHE A 25 -3.16 -39.67 23.73
C PHE A 25 -4.66 -39.55 24.06
N SER A 26 -5.39 -38.80 23.23
CA SER A 26 -6.84 -38.90 23.13
C SER A 26 -7.18 -39.37 21.72
N GLU A 27 -7.49 -40.65 21.61
CA GLU A 27 -8.11 -41.24 20.43
C GLU A 27 -9.53 -40.66 20.28
N SER A 28 -9.72 -39.77 19.31
CA SER A 28 -10.97 -39.59 18.57
C SER A 28 -10.79 -38.44 17.58
N SER A 29 -10.37 -38.76 16.36
CA SER A 29 -10.49 -37.83 15.23
C SER A 29 -11.75 -38.20 14.46
N LEU A 30 -12.80 -37.39 14.59
CA LEU A 30 -13.94 -37.40 13.68
C LEU A 30 -13.43 -37.22 12.23
N PRO A 31 -14.08 -37.81 11.21
CA PRO A 31 -13.65 -37.64 9.83
C PRO A 31 -13.77 -36.17 9.40
N SER A 32 -12.65 -35.57 9.01
CA SER A 32 -12.59 -34.23 8.42
C SER A 32 -13.47 -34.18 7.18
N SER A 33 -14.59 -33.47 7.26
CA SER A 33 -15.40 -33.09 6.11
C SER A 33 -14.54 -32.29 5.14
N SER A 34 -14.56 -32.65 3.86
CA SER A 34 -13.91 -31.86 2.81
C SER A 34 -14.59 -30.50 2.77
N GLY A 35 -13.94 -29.48 3.33
CA GLY A 35 -14.37 -28.09 3.18
C GLY A 35 -14.47 -27.72 1.70
N PRO A 36 -15.26 -26.70 1.33
CA PRO A 36 -15.41 -26.28 -0.05
C PRO A 36 -14.03 -26.02 -0.66
N ARG A 37 -13.70 -26.73 -1.75
CA ARG A 37 -12.47 -26.51 -2.51
C ARG A 37 -12.48 -25.06 -3.00
N THR A 38 -11.65 -24.22 -2.39
CA THR A 38 -11.34 -22.92 -2.98
C THR A 38 -10.77 -23.16 -4.38
N PRO A 39 -11.25 -22.48 -5.42
CA PRO A 39 -10.72 -22.63 -6.77
C PRO A 39 -9.20 -22.42 -6.78
N PRO A 40 -8.44 -23.17 -7.59
CA PRO A 40 -7.01 -22.94 -7.71
C PRO A 40 -6.79 -21.50 -8.20
N GLN A 41 -6.05 -20.70 -7.42
CA GLN A 41 -5.59 -19.41 -7.89
C GLN A 41 -4.49 -19.65 -8.93
N ASN A 42 -4.91 -19.74 -10.19
CA ASN A 42 -4.02 -19.63 -11.33
C ASN A 42 -3.47 -18.19 -11.34
N TYR A 43 -2.39 -17.96 -10.61
CA TYR A 43 -1.54 -16.78 -10.80
C TYR A 43 -0.88 -16.91 -12.17
N ILE A 44 -1.62 -16.64 -13.24
CA ILE A 44 -1.01 -16.30 -14.50
C ILE A 44 -0.48 -14.89 -14.32
N PRO A 45 0.85 -14.65 -14.35
CA PRO A 45 1.36 -13.30 -14.44
C PRO A 45 0.89 -12.74 -15.78
N LEU A 46 -0.15 -11.90 -15.76
CA LEU A 46 -0.56 -11.16 -16.94
C LEU A 46 0.65 -10.37 -17.41
N ALA A 47 1.10 -10.64 -18.63
CA ALA A 47 2.22 -9.92 -19.21
C ALA A 47 1.91 -8.43 -19.19
N LEU A 48 2.87 -7.62 -18.70
CA LEU A 48 2.73 -6.18 -18.81
C LEU A 48 2.56 -5.78 -20.28
N PRO A 49 1.74 -4.76 -20.58
CA PRO A 49 1.60 -4.26 -21.93
C PRO A 49 2.98 -3.90 -22.48
N THR A 50 3.28 -4.41 -23.67
CA THR A 50 4.58 -4.24 -24.34
C THR A 50 4.75 -2.83 -24.94
N GLY A 51 3.73 -1.97 -24.83
CA GLY A 51 3.67 -0.62 -25.39
C GLY A 51 3.78 0.49 -24.33
N PRO A 52 3.78 1.76 -24.76
CA PRO A 52 3.79 2.89 -23.85
C PRO A 52 2.53 2.90 -22.98
N VAL A 53 2.72 3.06 -21.68
CA VAL A 53 1.63 3.24 -20.71
C VAL A 53 1.52 4.73 -20.40
N ALA A 54 0.36 5.32 -20.68
CA ALA A 54 0.04 6.69 -20.32
C ALA A 54 -0.72 6.70 -18.99
N ILE A 55 -0.39 7.64 -18.10
CA ILE A 55 -1.15 7.88 -16.88
C ILE A 55 -2.36 8.77 -17.18
N HIS A 56 -3.47 8.54 -16.49
CA HIS A 56 -4.65 9.37 -16.57
C HIS A 56 -4.30 10.86 -16.32
N PRO A 57 -4.82 11.83 -17.11
CA PRO A 57 -4.42 13.23 -17.01
C PRO A 57 -4.61 13.86 -15.62
N LEU A 58 -5.64 13.44 -14.88
CA LEU A 58 -5.86 13.90 -13.49
C LEU A 58 -4.81 13.43 -12.50
N LEU A 59 -4.14 12.32 -12.81
CA LEU A 59 -3.06 11.78 -12.00
C LEU A 59 -1.69 12.26 -12.50
N GLY A 60 -1.61 12.93 -13.65
CA GLY A 60 -0.35 13.41 -14.21
C GLY A 60 0.29 14.50 -13.35
N PHE A 61 1.61 14.46 -13.20
CA PHE A 61 2.36 15.48 -12.48
C PHE A 61 2.26 16.84 -13.17
N HIS A 62 1.92 17.87 -12.39
CA HIS A 62 1.91 19.25 -12.85
C HIS A 62 2.62 20.17 -11.83
N PRO A 63 3.76 20.80 -12.18
CA PRO A 63 4.66 21.41 -11.20
C PRO A 63 4.11 22.69 -10.54
N LYS A 64 3.11 23.34 -11.15
CA LYS A 64 2.56 24.62 -10.67
C LYS A 64 1.14 24.52 -10.14
N VAL A 65 0.35 23.60 -10.67
CA VAL A 65 -1.09 23.50 -10.39
C VAL A 65 -1.48 22.04 -10.49
N ALA A 66 -1.59 21.34 -9.36
CA ALA A 66 -2.03 19.94 -9.37
C ALA A 66 -3.47 19.85 -9.91
N PRO A 67 -3.80 18.88 -10.79
CA PRO A 67 -5.16 18.73 -11.31
C PRO A 67 -6.21 18.44 -10.23
N ILE A 68 -5.76 17.81 -9.14
CA ILE A 68 -6.57 17.45 -7.99
C ILE A 68 -5.99 18.07 -6.72
N ILE A 69 -6.86 18.45 -5.79
CA ILE A 69 -6.51 18.84 -4.43
C ILE A 69 -6.72 17.60 -3.58
N TYR A 70 -5.61 17.02 -3.11
CA TYR A 70 -5.67 15.83 -2.29
C TYR A 70 -4.50 15.80 -1.31
N ASP A 71 -4.80 15.75 -0.01
CA ASP A 71 -3.83 15.42 1.03
C ASP A 71 -3.93 13.92 1.31
N VAL A 72 -2.84 13.19 1.03
CA VAL A 72 -2.77 11.72 1.10
C VAL A 72 -2.92 11.15 2.51
N SER A 73 -2.94 12.01 3.54
CA SER A 73 -3.20 11.64 4.93
C SER A 73 -4.68 11.51 5.25
N TYR A 74 -5.55 12.04 4.38
CA TYR A 74 -6.99 11.92 4.50
C TYR A 74 -7.52 10.76 3.65
N PRO A 75 -8.74 10.27 3.91
CA PRO A 75 -9.33 9.23 3.09
C PRO A 75 -9.57 9.72 1.66
N PRO A 76 -9.62 8.82 0.66
CA PRO A 76 -9.78 9.20 -0.75
C PRO A 76 -11.04 10.02 -1.06
N ASN A 77 -12.07 9.99 -0.21
CA ASN A 77 -13.29 10.77 -0.38
C ASN A 77 -13.11 12.28 -0.14
N THR A 78 -11.95 12.72 0.36
CA THR A 78 -11.61 14.15 0.48
C THR A 78 -10.97 14.70 -0.79
N LEU A 79 -10.77 13.87 -1.82
CA LEU A 79 -10.26 14.28 -3.12
C LEU A 79 -11.22 15.28 -3.77
N ALA A 80 -10.68 16.42 -4.17
CA ALA A 80 -11.45 17.49 -4.81
C ALA A 80 -10.77 17.94 -6.12
N PRO A 81 -11.53 18.39 -7.12
CA PRO A 81 -10.95 18.95 -8.33
C PRO A 81 -10.29 20.29 -8.01
N ASN A 82 -9.14 20.54 -8.62
CA ASN A 82 -8.59 21.87 -8.61
C ASN A 82 -9.31 22.72 -9.65
N ILE A 83 -10.22 23.58 -9.20
CA ILE A 83 -11.00 24.50 -10.06
C ILE A 83 -10.13 25.40 -10.96
N HIS A 84 -8.89 25.68 -10.56
CA HIS A 84 -7.94 26.44 -11.38
C HIS A 84 -7.28 25.59 -12.49
N ALA A 85 -7.29 24.27 -12.37
CA ALA A 85 -6.82 23.34 -13.39
C ALA A 85 -7.97 22.74 -14.23
N SER A 86 -9.16 22.59 -13.66
CA SER A 86 -10.36 22.08 -14.31
C SER A 86 -11.62 22.64 -13.61
N PRO A 87 -12.48 23.41 -14.31
CA PRO A 87 -13.62 24.10 -13.69
C PRO A 87 -14.81 23.18 -13.34
N VAL A 88 -14.71 21.86 -13.55
CA VAL A 88 -15.84 20.93 -13.45
C VAL A 88 -15.63 19.94 -12.30
N SER A 89 -16.67 19.75 -11.47
CA SER A 89 -16.72 18.66 -10.47
C SER A 89 -16.48 17.30 -11.12
N PHE A 90 -15.80 16.36 -10.46
CA PHE A 90 -15.57 15.04 -11.04
C PHE A 90 -16.90 14.33 -11.32
N PRO A 91 -17.26 14.09 -12.58
CA PRO A 91 -18.41 13.26 -12.89
C PRO A 91 -18.07 11.82 -12.48
N ALA A 92 -19.05 11.06 -11.97
CA ALA A 92 -18.83 9.69 -11.46
C ALA A 92 -18.05 8.81 -12.45
N ARG A 93 -18.35 8.91 -13.75
CA ARG A 93 -17.65 8.18 -14.82
C ARG A 93 -16.13 8.36 -14.82
N VAL A 94 -15.63 9.54 -14.44
CA VAL A 94 -14.19 9.83 -14.42
C VAL A 94 -13.49 9.11 -13.28
N LEU A 95 -14.20 8.83 -12.18
CA LEU A 95 -13.68 8.02 -11.08
C LEU A 95 -13.68 6.52 -11.43
N ASP A 96 -14.53 6.11 -12.38
CA ASP A 96 -14.60 4.75 -12.91
C ASP A 96 -13.61 4.50 -14.07
N GLU A 97 -12.99 5.56 -14.60
CA GLU A 97 -11.98 5.45 -15.66
C GLU A 97 -10.68 4.81 -15.13
N PRO A 98 -10.02 3.97 -15.92
CA PRO A 98 -8.78 3.34 -15.52
C PRO A 98 -7.66 4.38 -15.29
N ALA A 99 -6.83 4.14 -14.29
CA ALA A 99 -5.71 5.03 -13.96
C ALA A 99 -4.65 5.12 -15.08
N THR A 100 -4.61 4.15 -15.99
CA THR A 100 -3.65 4.08 -17.10
C THR A 100 -4.31 3.69 -18.42
N GLN A 101 -3.68 4.08 -19.52
CA GLN A 101 -4.01 3.66 -20.88
C GLN A 101 -2.77 2.99 -21.51
N PRO A 102 -2.80 1.68 -21.82
CA PRO A 102 -3.87 0.73 -21.52
C PRO A 102 -4.03 0.48 -20.00
N PRO A 103 -5.19 -0.05 -19.54
CA PRO A 103 -5.42 -0.34 -18.13
C PRO A 103 -4.41 -1.36 -17.57
N LEU A 104 -3.75 -0.99 -16.46
CA LEU A 104 -2.89 -1.88 -15.71
C LEU A 104 -3.62 -2.43 -14.48
N HIS A 105 -3.37 -3.70 -14.16
CA HIS A 105 -3.87 -4.31 -12.93
C HIS A 105 -3.07 -3.93 -11.68
N THR A 106 -1.79 -3.59 -11.87
CA THR A 106 -0.87 -3.22 -10.79
C THR A 106 -0.09 -1.99 -11.21
N LEU A 107 0.08 -1.06 -10.27
CA LEU A 107 0.87 0.16 -10.47
C LEU A 107 1.85 0.30 -9.29
N THR A 108 3.13 0.39 -9.62
CA THR A 108 4.20 0.49 -8.63
C THR A 108 4.54 1.96 -8.41
N LEU A 109 4.19 2.47 -7.23
CA LEU A 109 4.52 3.83 -6.82
C LEU A 109 5.86 3.84 -6.07
N PHE A 110 6.77 4.73 -6.46
CA PHE A 110 7.97 5.01 -5.67
C PHE A 110 8.08 6.49 -5.28
N MET A 111 8.78 6.69 -4.18
CA MET A 111 9.10 7.99 -3.61
C MET A 111 10.63 8.09 -3.51
N THR A 112 11.23 9.21 -3.93
CA THR A 112 12.68 9.42 -3.82
C THR A 112 13.11 9.84 -2.40
N ALA A 113 12.17 10.33 -1.59
CA ALA A 113 12.41 10.92 -0.29
C ALA A 113 12.34 9.93 0.88
N LEU A 114 12.83 8.70 0.71
CA LEU A 114 12.91 7.78 1.85
C LEU A 114 13.88 8.35 2.90
N PRO A 115 13.47 8.45 4.17
CA PRO A 115 14.25 9.13 5.19
C PRO A 115 15.57 8.41 5.48
N THR A 116 16.66 9.18 5.62
CA THR A 116 17.88 8.75 6.31
C THR A 116 17.59 8.52 7.79
N GLN A 117 18.49 7.85 8.52
CA GLN A 117 18.34 7.57 9.95
C GLN A 117 18.03 8.83 10.79
N ASP A 118 18.43 10.01 10.29
CA ASP A 118 18.24 11.32 10.92
C ASP A 118 16.79 11.83 10.86
N ALA A 119 15.91 11.26 10.03
CA ALA A 119 14.54 11.73 9.87
C ALA A 119 13.51 11.01 10.78
N LYS A 120 13.97 10.25 11.79
CA LYS A 120 13.08 9.59 12.77
C LYS A 120 12.22 10.57 13.56
N ASP A 121 12.79 11.71 13.94
CA ASP A 121 12.08 12.73 14.71
C ASP A 121 10.96 13.36 13.87
N GLU A 122 11.22 13.60 12.59
CA GLU A 122 10.21 14.13 11.66
C GLU A 122 9.07 13.13 11.42
N VAL A 123 9.38 11.84 11.30
CA VAL A 123 8.35 10.78 11.20
C VAL A 123 7.52 10.71 12.49
N THR A 124 8.15 10.84 13.65
CA THR A 124 7.47 10.86 14.95
C THR A 124 6.55 12.07 15.08
N LEU A 125 7.03 13.26 14.67
CA LEU A 125 6.24 14.48 14.62
C LEU A 125 5.05 14.35 13.64
N ALA A 126 5.26 13.76 12.47
CA ALA A 126 4.21 13.52 11.48
C ALA A 126 3.14 12.55 12.02
N PHE A 127 3.56 11.47 12.68
CA PHE A 127 2.66 10.54 13.37
C PHE A 127 1.77 11.25 14.41
N HIS A 128 2.37 12.07 15.28
CA HIS A 128 1.61 12.80 16.30
C HIS A 128 0.69 13.85 15.67
N THR A 129 1.16 14.54 14.63
CA THR A 129 0.35 15.50 13.87
C THR A 129 -0.87 14.82 13.26
N ARG A 130 -0.69 13.67 12.61
CA ARG A 130 -1.79 12.86 12.07
C ARG A 130 -2.78 12.45 13.14
N CYS A 131 -2.31 11.93 14.28
CA CYS A 131 -3.20 11.52 15.37
C CYS A 131 -4.04 12.70 15.88
N ARG A 132 -3.46 13.90 15.95
CA ARG A 132 -4.14 15.11 16.43
C ARG A 132 -5.13 15.72 15.42
N ARG A 133 -5.02 15.42 14.12
CA ARG A 133 -5.89 16.02 13.08
C ARG A 133 -7.37 15.70 13.27
N ILE A 134 -7.70 14.51 13.78
CA ILE A 134 -9.09 14.09 14.00
C ILE A 134 -9.24 13.66 15.47
N PRO A 135 -9.59 14.59 16.38
CA PRO A 135 -9.63 14.31 17.82
C PRO A 135 -10.54 13.13 18.19
N SER A 136 -11.67 12.96 17.49
CA SER A 136 -12.61 11.86 17.72
C SER A 136 -12.03 10.47 17.41
N GLN A 137 -10.97 10.38 16.60
CA GLN A 137 -10.32 9.13 16.22
C GLN A 137 -8.91 8.99 16.82
N TYR A 138 -8.52 9.85 17.77
CA TYR A 138 -7.15 9.92 18.26
C TYR A 138 -6.62 8.57 18.76
N GLU A 139 -7.34 7.91 19.67
CA GLU A 139 -6.91 6.63 20.25
C GLU A 139 -6.87 5.50 19.21
N GLU A 140 -7.78 5.50 18.24
CA GLU A 140 -7.79 4.54 17.14
C GLU A 140 -6.62 4.77 16.17
N GLN A 141 -6.31 6.03 15.86
CA GLN A 141 -5.17 6.39 15.02
C GLN A 141 -3.84 6.04 15.69
N LYS A 142 -3.78 6.23 17.01
CA LYS A 142 -2.61 5.93 17.85
C LYS A 142 -2.39 4.42 17.98
N SER A 143 -3.45 3.63 18.15
CA SER A 143 -3.36 2.16 18.23
C SER A 143 -2.87 1.54 16.91
N LYS A 144 -3.14 2.18 15.78
CA LYS A 144 -2.61 1.81 14.46
C LYS A 144 -1.10 2.10 14.29
N GLY A 145 -0.49 2.85 15.21
CA GLY A 145 0.94 3.19 15.16
C GLY A 145 1.35 4.04 13.95
N VAL A 146 2.64 4.04 13.65
CA VAL A 146 3.24 4.75 12.51
C VAL A 146 2.79 4.09 11.20
N LYS A 147 2.32 4.90 10.25
CA LYS A 147 1.86 4.49 8.91
C LYS A 147 2.82 4.99 7.84
N ARG A 148 2.73 4.42 6.63
CA ARG A 148 3.52 4.84 5.45
C ARG A 148 3.41 6.34 5.16
N VAL A 149 2.25 6.95 5.41
CA VAL A 149 2.05 8.40 5.24
C VAL A 149 2.91 9.23 6.19
N ASP A 150 3.23 8.72 7.38
CA ASP A 150 4.07 9.45 8.35
C ASP A 150 5.53 9.55 7.87
N PHE A 151 5.96 8.61 7.01
CA PHE A 151 7.26 8.67 6.32
C PHE A 151 7.31 9.75 5.23
N LEU A 152 6.16 10.28 4.82
CA LEU A 152 6.07 11.44 3.92
C LEU A 152 6.28 12.76 4.67
N ARG A 153 6.34 12.71 6.01
CA ARG A 153 6.60 13.85 6.89
C ARG A 153 5.55 14.95 6.64
N ASN A 154 5.99 16.16 6.28
CA ASN A 154 5.11 17.28 5.96
C ASN A 154 4.72 17.36 4.48
N HIS A 155 5.22 16.46 3.62
CA HIS A 155 4.90 16.45 2.20
C HIS A 155 3.69 15.56 1.95
N THR A 156 2.50 16.06 2.27
CA THR A 156 1.27 15.27 2.17
C THR A 156 0.37 15.71 1.01
N THR A 157 0.70 16.80 0.30
CA THR A 157 -0.11 17.31 -0.81
C THR A 157 0.26 16.58 -2.10
N PHE A 158 -0.69 15.88 -2.71
CA PHE A 158 -0.46 15.16 -3.97
C PHE A 158 -0.35 16.12 -5.16
N MET A 159 0.77 16.07 -5.88
CA MET A 159 1.04 16.91 -7.05
C MET A 159 0.95 16.13 -8.38
N GLY A 160 0.79 14.81 -8.32
CA GLY A 160 0.67 13.93 -9.48
C GLY A 160 1.80 12.90 -9.60
N LEU A 161 1.70 12.10 -10.64
CA LEU A 161 2.57 10.99 -11.00
C LEU A 161 3.40 11.33 -12.21
N SER A 162 4.69 11.01 -12.17
CA SER A 162 5.61 11.15 -13.30
C SER A 162 6.17 9.80 -13.73
N SER A 163 6.41 9.64 -15.04
CA SER A 163 6.98 8.43 -15.62
C SER A 163 8.45 8.28 -15.27
N THR A 164 8.93 7.04 -15.25
CA THR A 164 10.27 6.75 -14.73
C THR A 164 11.01 5.78 -15.63
N LYS A 165 12.33 5.72 -15.49
CA LYS A 165 13.17 4.81 -16.28
C LYS A 165 13.17 3.36 -15.78
N ARG A 166 12.41 3.06 -14.71
CA ARG A 166 12.43 1.76 -14.03
C ARG A 166 11.45 0.73 -14.61
N GLY A 167 10.51 1.18 -15.42
CA GLY A 167 9.50 0.32 -16.04
C GLY A 167 8.23 1.10 -16.39
N PRO A 168 7.38 0.55 -17.27
CA PRO A 168 6.12 1.20 -17.69
C PRO A 168 5.04 1.21 -16.58
N ASP A 169 5.16 0.35 -15.57
CA ASP A 169 4.28 0.28 -14.40
C ASP A 169 4.84 1.05 -13.19
N VAL A 170 6.05 1.62 -13.31
CA VAL A 170 6.75 2.27 -12.20
C VAL A 170 6.65 3.79 -12.33
N TRP A 171 5.91 4.41 -11.40
CA TRP A 171 5.62 5.84 -11.39
C TRP A 171 6.18 6.50 -10.13
N ALA A 172 6.72 7.71 -10.28
CA ALA A 172 7.15 8.51 -9.15
C ALA A 172 5.98 9.35 -8.64
N VAL A 173 5.74 9.28 -7.32
CA VAL A 173 4.78 10.16 -6.66
C VAL A 173 5.45 11.49 -6.33
N ASN A 174 4.83 12.58 -6.75
CA ASN A 174 5.30 13.92 -6.45
C ASN A 174 4.40 14.53 -5.38
N LEU A 175 5.00 14.98 -4.29
CA LEU A 175 4.30 15.57 -3.15
C LEU A 175 4.85 16.97 -2.84
N ALA A 176 4.00 17.85 -2.32
CA ALA A 176 4.35 19.17 -1.79
C ALA A 176 4.09 19.22 -0.28
#